data_AF-A0A5B9MKK2-F1
#
_entry.id   AF-A0A5B9MKK2-F1
#
_cell.length_a   1.000
_cell.length_b   1.000
_cell.length_c   1.000
_cell.angle_alpha   90.00
_cell.angle_beta   90.00
_cell.angle_gamma   90.00
#
_symmetry.space_group_name_H-M   'P 1'
#
loop_
_entity.id
_entity.type
_entity.pdbx_description
1 polymer ?
#
loop_
_entity_poly.entity_id
_entity_poly.type
_entity_poly.pdbx_seq_one_letter_code
_entity_poly.pdbx_strand_id
1 'polypeptide(L)'
;MTRYAFRRTHHWLATLVLLSTMTSCGGAPEKTLPSDPTNANRTPENDDGSAAQDRVYASLRAKMVDSQLAGRDIRDQRILDAIRRVPRHRFVPPGSRGDAYADSPLPIGNGQTISQPYIVGLMTQLVDPQPEDRVLDVGTGSGYQAAVLAELVRDVYSIEIVEPLAREAAERLKTLGYQNIHVRHGDGYAGWPGEAPFDAIVVAAAPDHVPPALIEQLAPGGKLVIPIGDRFQSLVLIEKQDDGSVTRRNVAPVMFVPMTGKAEK
;
A
#
# COMPACT_ATOMS: atom_id res chain seq x y z
N MET A 1 -29.63 15.48 -32.70
CA MET A 1 -30.43 16.66 -32.29
C MET A 1 -31.75 16.16 -31.72
N THR A 2 -31.81 15.91 -30.41
CA THR A 2 -33.08 15.60 -29.72
C THR A 2 -32.96 16.17 -28.30
N ARG A 3 -33.75 17.22 -28.02
CA ARG A 3 -33.83 17.87 -26.72
C ARG A 3 -34.82 17.09 -25.85
N TYR A 4 -34.49 16.83 -24.59
CA TYR A 4 -35.49 16.76 -23.52
C TYR A 4 -34.83 17.18 -22.19
N ALA A 5 -35.37 18.25 -21.62
CA ALA A 5 -35.07 18.74 -20.28
C ALA A 5 -36.25 18.39 -19.37
N PHE A 6 -35.99 17.91 -18.16
CA PHE A 6 -36.93 18.07 -17.05
C PHE A 6 -36.20 18.13 -15.71
N ARG A 7 -36.35 19.27 -15.04
CA ARG A 7 -35.95 19.53 -13.65
C ARG A 7 -36.93 18.87 -12.68
N ARG A 8 -36.45 18.38 -11.54
CA ARG A 8 -37.21 18.43 -10.27
C ARG A 8 -36.27 18.72 -9.09
N THR A 9 -36.50 19.89 -8.49
CA THR A 9 -36.05 20.34 -7.17
C THR A 9 -37.12 19.99 -6.14
N HIS A 10 -36.77 19.42 -4.98
CA HIS A 10 -37.64 19.43 -3.80
C HIS A 10 -36.90 19.99 -2.57
N HIS A 11 -37.45 21.08 -2.05
CA HIS A 11 -37.22 21.65 -0.73
C HIS A 11 -37.83 20.77 0.34
N TRP A 12 -37.23 20.74 1.54
CA TRP A 12 -37.97 20.56 2.80
C TRP A 12 -37.48 21.57 3.84
N LEU A 13 -38.44 22.26 4.43
CA LEU A 13 -38.32 23.32 5.42
C LEU A 13 -38.43 22.73 6.85
N ALA A 14 -37.58 23.26 7.72
CA ALA A 14 -37.76 23.64 9.13
C ALA A 14 -38.75 22.89 10.05
N THR A 15 -38.26 22.53 11.24
CA THR A 15 -39.03 22.77 12.48
C THR A 15 -38.10 23.17 13.63
N LEU A 16 -38.43 24.31 14.21
CA LEU A 16 -37.81 24.98 15.35
C LEU A 16 -38.60 24.59 16.62
N VAL A 17 -37.93 24.30 17.73
CA VAL A 17 -38.55 24.35 19.07
C VAL A 17 -37.59 25.12 19.99
N LEU A 18 -38.13 26.14 20.65
CA LEU A 18 -37.46 27.10 21.53
C LEU A 18 -38.27 27.21 22.83
N LEU A 19 -37.60 27.75 23.86
CA LEU A 19 -38.00 28.12 25.24
C LEU A 19 -37.91 27.01 26.30
N SER A 20 -37.50 27.26 27.54
CA SER A 20 -36.78 28.34 28.25
C SER A 20 -36.92 28.01 29.74
N THR A 21 -35.89 28.27 30.55
CA THR A 21 -36.04 28.96 31.86
C THR A 21 -34.66 29.31 32.43
N MET A 22 -34.46 30.61 32.69
CA MET A 22 -33.38 31.19 33.51
C MET A 22 -33.70 31.06 35.00
N THR A 23 -32.67 31.01 35.86
CA THR A 23 -32.50 31.68 37.19
C THR A 23 -31.16 31.14 37.78
N SER A 24 -30.05 31.87 37.77
CA SER A 24 -29.55 32.95 38.66
C SER A 24 -28.63 32.47 39.81
N CYS A 25 -27.44 33.10 39.82
CA CYS A 25 -26.49 33.41 40.90
C CYS A 25 -26.20 32.45 42.07
N GLY A 26 -24.92 32.12 42.22
CA GLY A 26 -24.30 31.71 43.48
C GLY A 26 -22.80 31.48 43.31
N GLY A 27 -21.97 32.41 43.80
CA GLY A 27 -20.50 32.31 43.78
C GLY A 27 -19.90 31.65 45.02
N ALA A 28 -18.60 31.36 44.89
CA ALA A 28 -17.58 30.94 45.88
C ALA A 28 -17.37 29.42 46.10
N PRO A 29 -16.17 28.98 46.52
CA PRO A 29 -14.82 29.56 46.39
C PRO A 29 -13.84 28.66 45.63
N GLU A 30 -12.82 29.30 45.07
CA GLU A 30 -11.64 28.66 44.48
C GLU A 30 -10.86 27.90 45.55
N LYS A 31 -10.89 26.57 45.49
CA LYS A 31 -10.01 25.71 46.31
C LYS A 31 -8.67 25.59 45.61
N THR A 32 -7.70 26.34 46.10
CA THR A 32 -6.28 26.15 45.85
C THR A 32 -5.87 24.71 46.21
N LEU A 33 -5.57 23.91 45.19
CA LEU A 33 -4.87 22.64 45.36
C LEU A 33 -3.42 22.93 45.78
N PRO A 34 -2.85 22.21 46.75
CA PRO A 34 -1.45 22.36 47.12
C PRO A 34 -0.56 21.97 45.92
N SER A 35 0.35 22.87 45.57
CA SER A 35 1.42 22.62 44.60
C SER A 35 2.33 21.53 45.15
N ASP A 36 2.28 20.35 44.54
CA ASP A 36 3.16 19.24 44.85
C ASP A 36 4.60 19.59 44.38
N PRO A 37 5.58 19.76 45.29
CA PRO A 37 6.91 20.22 44.92
C PRO A 37 7.81 19.02 44.63
N THR A 38 7.42 18.12 43.72
CA THR A 38 8.28 17.01 43.29
C THR A 38 8.04 16.60 41.83
N ASN A 39 8.29 17.50 40.87
CA ASN A 39 8.65 17.05 39.52
C ASN A 39 9.56 18.04 38.78
N ALA A 40 10.70 18.36 39.40
CA ALA A 40 11.82 19.01 38.74
C ALA A 40 12.76 17.93 38.16
N ASN A 41 12.27 17.11 37.22
CA ASN A 41 13.16 16.36 36.33
C ASN A 41 12.47 15.79 35.07
N ARG A 42 11.76 16.63 34.31
CA ARG A 42 11.56 16.35 32.87
C ARG A 42 12.61 17.12 32.09
N THR A 43 13.72 16.45 31.83
CA THR A 43 14.59 16.80 30.70
C THR A 43 13.75 16.81 29.42
N PRO A 44 13.85 17.84 28.56
CA PRO A 44 13.26 17.82 27.23
C PRO A 44 14.17 16.95 26.34
N GLU A 45 14.14 15.63 26.54
CA GLU A 45 14.84 14.71 25.67
C GLU A 45 13.90 14.23 24.54
N ASN A 46 14.32 14.54 23.30
CA ASN A 46 14.00 13.82 22.06
C ASN A 46 12.85 14.29 21.14
N ASP A 47 12.60 15.60 20.98
CA ASP A 47 11.76 16.08 19.86
C ASP A 47 12.59 16.53 18.63
N ASP A 48 13.82 17.00 18.85
CA ASP A 48 14.71 17.47 17.77
C ASP A 48 15.30 16.33 16.91
N GLY A 49 15.61 15.19 17.54
CA GLY A 49 16.20 14.02 16.90
C GLY A 49 15.24 13.29 15.97
N SER A 50 13.97 13.19 16.33
CA SER A 50 12.94 12.54 15.49
C SER A 50 12.69 13.36 14.22
N ALA A 51 12.46 14.67 14.37
CA ALA A 51 12.20 15.54 13.23
C ALA A 51 13.42 15.65 12.29
N ALA A 52 14.64 15.66 12.83
CA ALA A 52 15.86 15.63 12.04
C ALA A 52 16.00 14.32 11.25
N GLN A 53 15.74 13.18 11.90
CA GLN A 53 15.80 11.87 11.25
C GLN A 53 14.74 11.73 10.14
N ASP A 54 13.52 12.23 10.37
CA ASP A 54 12.46 12.22 9.36
C ASP A 54 12.85 13.06 8.13
N ARG A 55 13.51 14.21 8.33
CA ARG A 55 14.05 15.03 7.21
C ARG A 55 15.13 14.29 6.42
N VAL A 56 16.03 13.57 7.10
CA VAL A 56 17.07 12.75 6.44
C VAL A 56 16.42 11.67 5.57
N TYR A 57 15.47 10.91 6.10
CA TYR A 57 14.77 9.89 5.33
C TYR A 57 13.93 10.46 4.18
N ALA A 58 13.32 11.63 4.36
CA ALA A 58 12.63 12.33 3.28
C ALA A 58 13.58 12.68 2.13
N SER A 59 14.77 13.23 2.45
CA SER A 59 15.80 13.54 1.46
C SER A 59 16.33 12.30 0.73
N LEU A 60 16.62 11.21 1.48
CA LEU A 60 17.06 9.94 0.89
C LEU A 60 16.00 9.34 -0.04
N ARG A 61 14.72 9.39 0.37
CA ARG A 61 13.60 8.93 -0.44
C ARG A 61 13.44 9.74 -1.72
N ALA A 62 13.50 11.07 -1.64
CA ALA A 62 13.42 11.93 -2.81
C ALA A 62 14.57 11.63 -3.79
N LYS A 63 15.81 11.54 -3.28
CA LYS A 63 16.98 11.17 -4.09
C LYS A 63 16.83 9.81 -4.76
N MET A 64 16.34 8.80 -4.03
CA MET A 64 16.05 7.46 -4.59
C MET A 64 15.05 7.57 -5.75
N VAL A 65 13.93 8.27 -5.57
CA VAL A 65 12.94 8.43 -6.65
C VAL A 65 13.53 9.14 -7.86
N ASP A 66 14.25 10.25 -7.66
CA ASP A 66 14.75 11.06 -8.76
C ASP A 66 15.85 10.34 -9.56
N SER A 67 16.79 9.69 -8.87
CA SER A 67 17.98 9.10 -9.51
C SER A 67 17.80 7.62 -9.91
N GLN A 68 17.09 6.83 -9.10
CA GLN A 68 17.01 5.38 -9.28
C GLN A 68 15.71 4.93 -9.97
N LEU A 69 14.67 5.77 -10.02
CA LEU A 69 13.41 5.45 -10.70
C LEU A 69 13.20 6.37 -11.92
N ALA A 70 13.02 7.68 -11.68
CA ALA A 70 12.78 8.65 -12.74
C ALA A 70 13.98 8.81 -13.69
N GLY A 71 15.20 8.77 -13.14
CA GLY A 71 16.45 8.77 -13.90
C GLY A 71 16.64 7.57 -14.83
N ARG A 72 15.79 6.53 -14.71
CA ARG A 72 15.73 5.38 -15.60
C ARG A 72 14.51 5.52 -16.52
N ASP A 73 13.45 4.77 -16.26
CA ASP A 73 12.31 4.61 -17.15
C ASP A 73 10.95 4.54 -16.42
N ILE A 74 10.90 4.88 -15.13
CA ILE A 74 9.63 5.11 -14.43
C ILE A 74 9.18 6.54 -14.74
N ARG A 75 8.13 6.68 -15.56
CA ARG A 75 7.71 7.95 -16.15
C ARG A 75 6.40 8.50 -15.62
N ASP A 76 5.55 7.65 -15.03
CA ASP A 76 4.29 8.13 -14.45
C ASP A 76 4.56 8.91 -13.16
N GLN A 77 4.22 10.20 -13.17
CA GLN A 77 4.41 11.09 -12.04
C GLN A 77 3.57 10.67 -10.82
N ARG A 78 2.38 10.09 -11.02
CA ARG A 78 1.53 9.58 -9.93
C ARG A 78 2.27 8.51 -9.14
N ILE A 79 2.95 7.59 -9.85
CA ILE A 79 3.73 6.49 -9.25
C ILE A 79 4.95 7.04 -8.51
N LEU A 80 5.69 7.97 -9.14
CA LEU A 80 6.84 8.61 -8.50
C LEU A 80 6.41 9.32 -7.20
N ASP A 81 5.29 10.02 -7.21
CA ASP A 81 4.76 10.73 -6.04
C ASP A 81 4.25 9.79 -4.96
N ALA A 82 3.59 8.69 -5.33
CA ALA A 82 3.22 7.63 -4.38
C ALA A 82 4.46 7.10 -3.64
N ILE A 83 5.51 6.75 -4.39
CA ILE A 83 6.77 6.26 -3.79
C ILE A 83 7.48 7.35 -2.96
N ARG A 84 7.34 8.64 -3.30
CA ARG A 84 7.81 9.75 -2.45
C ARG A 84 6.99 9.91 -1.17
N ARG A 85 5.73 9.48 -1.13
CA ARG A 85 4.90 9.53 0.09
C ARG A 85 5.18 8.36 1.01
N VAL A 86 5.30 7.13 0.49
CA VAL A 86 5.45 5.92 1.31
C VAL A 86 6.84 5.87 1.99
N PRO A 87 6.93 5.89 3.33
CA PRO A 87 8.20 5.91 4.05
C PRO A 87 8.84 4.51 4.11
N ARG A 88 9.49 4.05 3.03
CA ARG A 88 10.10 2.71 2.91
C ARG A 88 10.91 2.23 4.14
N HIS A 89 11.62 3.11 4.84
CA HIS A 89 12.35 2.79 6.07
C HIS A 89 11.46 2.28 7.23
N ARG A 90 10.14 2.52 7.20
CA ARG A 90 9.16 1.96 8.15
C ARG A 90 8.77 0.52 7.83
N PHE A 91 9.11 0.03 6.64
CA PHE A 91 8.79 -1.32 6.13
C PHE A 91 9.98 -2.29 6.22
N VAL A 92 11.08 -1.87 6.85
CA VAL A 92 12.27 -2.71 7.07
C VAL A 92 12.62 -2.80 8.56
N PRO A 93 13.28 -3.88 8.99
CA PRO A 93 13.79 -3.99 10.35
C PRO A 93 14.72 -2.83 10.72
N PRO A 94 14.82 -2.43 12.01
CA PRO A 94 15.64 -1.29 12.44
C PRO A 94 17.09 -1.32 11.93
N GLY A 95 17.72 -2.50 11.92
CA GLY A 95 19.10 -2.68 11.44
C GLY A 95 19.30 -2.43 9.94
N SER A 96 18.24 -2.53 9.14
CA SER A 96 18.30 -2.33 7.67
C SER A 96 17.86 -0.93 7.24
N ARG A 97 17.47 -0.06 8.17
CA ARG A 97 16.95 1.28 7.84
C ARG A 97 17.99 2.19 7.17
N GLY A 98 19.27 1.97 7.43
CA GLY A 98 20.36 2.71 6.77
C GLY A 98 20.37 2.52 5.26
N ASP A 99 19.97 1.33 4.79
CA ASP A 99 19.96 0.95 3.37
C ASP A 99 18.56 1.04 2.74
N ALA A 100 17.55 1.50 3.47
CA ALA A 100 16.15 1.45 3.05
C ALA A 100 15.86 2.10 1.68
N TYR A 101 16.72 3.01 1.24
CA TYR A 101 16.58 3.79 -0.01
C TYR A 101 17.68 3.47 -1.03
N ALA A 102 18.42 2.37 -0.85
CA ALA A 102 19.25 1.78 -1.89
C ALA A 102 18.38 1.01 -2.91
N ASP A 103 18.80 0.95 -4.18
CA ASP A 103 18.10 0.15 -5.21
C ASP A 103 18.43 -1.35 -5.09
N SER A 104 18.11 -1.93 -3.94
CA SER A 104 18.36 -3.34 -3.64
C SER A 104 17.24 -3.93 -2.77
N PRO A 105 17.03 -5.26 -2.82
CA PRO A 105 16.16 -5.93 -1.87
C PRO A 105 16.81 -5.96 -0.48
N LEU A 106 16.00 -5.93 0.57
CA LEU A 106 16.47 -6.02 1.97
C LEU A 106 15.73 -7.13 2.71
N PRO A 107 16.39 -7.85 3.65
CA PRO A 107 15.73 -8.88 4.44
C PRO A 107 14.66 -8.29 5.37
N ILE A 108 13.52 -8.96 5.46
CA ILE A 108 12.40 -8.58 6.34
C ILE A 108 12.05 -9.66 7.36
N GLY A 109 12.88 -10.71 7.46
CA GLY A 109 12.63 -11.88 8.30
C GLY A 109 11.93 -13.01 7.55
N ASN A 110 11.84 -14.19 8.18
CA ASN A 110 11.17 -15.38 7.64
C ASN A 110 11.65 -15.82 6.23
N GLY A 111 12.92 -15.56 5.91
CA GLY A 111 13.50 -15.85 4.59
C GLY A 111 13.01 -14.92 3.46
N GLN A 112 12.22 -13.89 3.78
CA GLN A 112 11.63 -12.98 2.80
C GLN A 112 12.42 -11.67 2.68
N THR A 113 12.17 -10.95 1.58
CA THR A 113 12.77 -9.64 1.32
C THR A 113 11.71 -8.62 0.93
N ILE A 114 11.96 -7.35 1.23
CA ILE A 114 11.28 -6.25 0.55
C ILE A 114 11.93 -6.06 -0.83
N SER A 115 11.14 -6.05 -1.91
CA SER A 115 11.65 -5.89 -3.28
C SER A 115 12.37 -4.57 -3.48
N GLN A 116 13.37 -4.52 -4.36
CA GLN A 116 14.08 -3.28 -4.68
C GLN A 116 13.13 -2.16 -5.17
N PRO A 117 13.37 -0.89 -4.83
CA PRO A 117 12.53 0.25 -5.22
C PRO A 117 12.21 0.34 -6.72
N TYR A 118 13.20 0.10 -7.59
CA TYR A 118 12.97 0.15 -9.03
C TYR A 118 11.94 -0.89 -9.49
N ILE A 119 12.01 -2.12 -8.98
CA ILE A 119 11.10 -3.20 -9.36
C ILE A 119 9.68 -2.92 -8.86
N VAL A 120 9.53 -2.34 -7.66
CA VAL A 120 8.23 -1.84 -7.17
C VAL A 120 7.65 -0.79 -8.12
N GLY A 121 8.46 0.19 -8.54
CA GLY A 121 8.05 1.21 -9.51
C GLY A 121 7.67 0.62 -10.87
N LEU A 122 8.49 -0.33 -11.38
CA LEU A 122 8.26 -1.00 -12.66
C LEU A 122 6.97 -1.83 -12.65
N MET A 123 6.76 -2.66 -11.63
CA MET A 123 5.55 -3.47 -11.50
C MET A 123 4.29 -2.60 -11.40
N THR A 124 4.37 -1.52 -10.62
CA THR A 124 3.27 -0.55 -10.50
C THR A 124 3.00 0.14 -11.84
N GLN A 125 4.04 0.52 -12.60
CA GLN A 125 3.88 1.14 -13.93
C GLN A 125 3.27 0.19 -14.94
N LEU A 126 3.61 -1.11 -14.88
CA LEU A 126 3.10 -2.11 -15.82
C LEU A 126 1.60 -2.36 -15.65
N VAL A 127 1.09 -2.32 -14.42
CA VAL A 127 -0.34 -2.49 -14.15
C VAL A 127 -1.15 -1.21 -14.34
N ASP A 128 -0.50 -0.05 -14.49
CA ASP A 128 -1.11 1.24 -14.82
C ASP A 128 -2.37 1.55 -13.97
N PRO A 129 -2.20 1.66 -12.63
CA PRO A 129 -3.32 1.77 -11.71
C PRO A 129 -4.12 3.06 -11.92
N GLN A 130 -5.44 2.93 -11.80
CA GLN A 130 -6.40 4.02 -11.82
C GLN A 130 -7.06 4.23 -10.44
N PRO A 131 -7.54 5.45 -10.13
CA PRO A 131 -8.08 5.78 -8.81
C PRO A 131 -9.24 4.91 -8.33
N GLU A 132 -10.02 4.32 -9.23
CA GLU A 132 -11.18 3.49 -8.90
C GLU A 132 -10.87 1.98 -8.86
N ASP A 133 -9.63 1.61 -9.18
CA ASP A 133 -9.23 0.22 -9.30
C ASP A 133 -9.27 -0.52 -7.96
N ARG A 134 -9.55 -1.82 -8.06
CA ARG A 134 -9.32 -2.79 -7.00
C ARG A 134 -8.13 -3.64 -7.39
N VAL A 135 -7.11 -3.67 -6.54
CA VAL A 135 -5.85 -4.37 -6.84
C VAL A 135 -5.63 -5.52 -5.89
N LEU A 136 -5.23 -6.68 -6.41
CA LEU A 136 -4.72 -7.79 -5.61
C LEU A 136 -3.18 -7.76 -5.58
N ASP A 137 -2.62 -7.67 -4.38
CA ASP A 137 -1.19 -7.77 -4.09
C ASP A 137 -0.88 -9.15 -3.48
N VAL A 138 -0.19 -10.01 -4.22
CA VAL A 138 0.15 -11.36 -3.80
C VAL A 138 1.58 -11.41 -3.28
N GLY A 139 1.73 -11.75 -1.99
CA GLY A 139 3.00 -11.70 -1.26
C GLY A 139 3.16 -10.38 -0.52
N THR A 140 2.28 -10.11 0.46
CA THR A 140 2.30 -8.86 1.24
C THR A 140 3.70 -8.54 1.78
N GLY A 141 4.40 -9.53 2.30
CA GLY A 141 5.73 -9.40 2.90
C GLY A 141 5.76 -8.30 3.97
N SER A 142 6.45 -7.20 3.68
CA SER A 142 6.51 -6.04 4.58
C SER A 142 5.27 -5.13 4.53
N GLY A 143 4.48 -5.21 3.46
CA GLY A 143 3.38 -4.31 3.12
C GLY A 143 3.76 -3.10 2.25
N TYR A 144 5.02 -2.98 1.82
CA TYR A 144 5.46 -1.79 1.08
C TYR A 144 4.82 -1.64 -0.31
N GLN A 145 4.73 -2.71 -1.10
CA GLN A 145 4.07 -2.69 -2.41
C GLN A 145 2.58 -2.36 -2.27
N ALA A 146 1.90 -2.99 -1.31
CA ALA A 146 0.51 -2.66 -0.97
C ALA A 146 0.32 -1.18 -0.61
N ALA A 147 1.20 -0.62 0.22
CA ALA A 147 1.16 0.80 0.57
C ALA A 147 1.36 1.72 -0.65
N VAL A 148 2.29 1.39 -1.56
CA VAL A 148 2.49 2.15 -2.81
C VAL A 148 1.26 2.10 -3.70
N LEU A 149 0.62 0.94 -3.84
CA LEU A 149 -0.62 0.79 -4.61
C LEU A 149 -1.78 1.56 -3.98
N ALA A 150 -1.89 1.54 -2.65
CA ALA A 150 -2.97 2.20 -1.91
C ALA A 150 -2.98 3.73 -2.06
N GLU A 151 -1.84 4.34 -2.41
CA GLU A 151 -1.75 5.76 -2.76
C GLU A 151 -2.35 6.11 -4.13
N LEU A 152 -2.70 5.09 -4.94
CA LEU A 152 -3.05 5.23 -6.35
C LEU A 152 -4.44 4.70 -6.70
N VAL A 153 -5.00 3.81 -5.88
CA VAL A 153 -6.22 3.04 -6.21
C VAL A 153 -7.25 3.09 -5.07
N ARG A 154 -8.46 2.61 -5.35
CA ARG A 154 -9.56 2.63 -4.38
C ARG A 154 -9.30 1.65 -3.25
N ASP A 155 -9.02 0.39 -3.57
CA ASP A 155 -8.82 -0.69 -2.60
C ASP A 155 -7.65 -1.59 -3.01
N VAL A 156 -6.82 -1.96 -2.03
CA VAL A 156 -5.79 -2.99 -2.18
C VAL A 156 -6.14 -4.18 -1.31
N TYR A 157 -6.20 -5.36 -1.92
CA TYR A 157 -6.35 -6.64 -1.25
C TYR A 157 -5.00 -7.32 -1.26
N SER A 158 -4.38 -7.52 -0.09
CA SER A 158 -3.04 -8.10 -0.01
C SER A 158 -3.07 -9.44 0.71
N ILE A 159 -2.46 -10.46 0.10
CA ILE A 159 -2.44 -11.84 0.63
C ILE A 159 -1.02 -12.31 0.89
N GLU A 160 -0.80 -12.93 2.05
CA GLU A 160 0.50 -13.42 2.50
C GLU A 160 0.36 -14.82 3.09
N ILE A 161 1.29 -15.72 2.74
CA ILE A 161 1.25 -17.13 3.17
C ILE A 161 1.97 -17.34 4.51
N VAL A 162 2.91 -16.46 4.85
CA VAL A 162 3.65 -16.50 6.12
C VAL A 162 2.87 -15.70 7.18
N GLU A 163 2.14 -16.40 8.05
CA GLU A 163 1.26 -15.81 9.06
C GLU A 163 1.91 -14.68 9.90
N PRO A 164 3.14 -14.81 10.43
CA PRO A 164 3.79 -13.70 11.14
C PRO A 164 3.92 -12.42 10.29
N LEU A 165 4.28 -12.55 9.01
CA LEU A 165 4.43 -11.40 8.11
C LEU A 165 3.07 -10.78 7.79
N ALA A 166 2.03 -11.58 7.54
CA ALA A 166 0.69 -11.09 7.30
C ALA A 166 0.19 -10.22 8.46
N ARG A 167 0.36 -10.71 9.70
CA ARG A 167 -0.03 -9.98 10.92
C ARG A 167 0.79 -8.70 11.10
N GLU A 168 2.10 -8.78 10.96
CA GLU A 168 2.98 -7.62 11.13
C GLU A 168 2.74 -6.54 10.07
N ALA A 169 2.49 -6.93 8.82
CA ALA A 169 2.13 -6.00 7.75
C ALA A 169 0.80 -5.32 8.02
N ALA A 170 -0.23 -6.06 8.44
CA ALA A 170 -1.54 -5.49 8.78
C ALA A 170 -1.42 -4.42 9.88
N GLU A 171 -0.72 -4.73 10.98
CA GLU A 171 -0.51 -3.78 12.08
C GLU A 171 0.31 -2.56 11.66
N ARG A 172 1.36 -2.77 10.85
CA ARG A 172 2.19 -1.68 10.32
C ARG A 172 1.39 -0.74 9.43
N LEU A 173 0.62 -1.27 8.49
CA LEU A 173 -0.19 -0.49 7.55
C LEU A 173 -1.27 0.31 8.29
N LYS A 174 -1.94 -0.31 9.27
CA LYS A 174 -2.88 0.36 10.16
C LYS A 174 -2.21 1.50 10.96
N THR A 175 -1.04 1.26 11.53
CA THR A 175 -0.27 2.27 12.28
C THR A 175 0.16 3.44 11.40
N LEU A 176 0.43 3.18 10.11
CA LEU A 176 0.74 4.20 9.12
C LEU A 176 -0.50 4.93 8.57
N GLY A 177 -1.70 4.52 8.98
CA GLY A 177 -2.95 5.20 8.67
C GLY A 177 -3.67 4.73 7.40
N TYR A 178 -3.18 3.68 6.72
CA TYR A 178 -3.85 3.14 5.54
C TYR A 178 -5.21 2.52 5.93
N GLN A 179 -6.28 3.00 5.30
CA GLN A 179 -7.66 2.54 5.53
C GLN A 179 -8.20 1.67 4.40
N ASN A 180 -7.56 1.71 3.23
CA ASN A 180 -7.98 1.03 2.00
C ASN A 180 -7.10 -0.19 1.65
N ILE A 181 -6.47 -0.80 2.65
CA ILE A 181 -5.70 -2.03 2.47
C ILE A 181 -6.29 -3.14 3.34
N HIS A 182 -6.68 -4.23 2.68
CA HIS A 182 -7.26 -5.41 3.29
C HIS A 182 -6.22 -6.55 3.27
N VAL A 183 -5.61 -6.85 4.41
CA VAL A 183 -4.58 -7.90 4.51
C VAL A 183 -5.20 -9.21 4.97
N ARG A 184 -4.83 -10.32 4.33
CA ARG A 184 -5.26 -11.68 4.72
C ARG A 184 -4.10 -12.67 4.72
N HIS A 185 -4.05 -13.51 5.73
CA HIS A 185 -3.22 -14.71 5.70
C HIS A 185 -3.86 -15.78 4.81
N GLY A 186 -3.15 -16.26 3.79
CA GLY A 186 -3.62 -17.31 2.90
C GLY A 186 -2.69 -17.61 1.72
N ASP A 187 -3.04 -18.64 0.96
CA ASP A 187 -2.28 -19.06 -0.22
C ASP A 187 -2.61 -18.15 -1.43
N GLY A 188 -1.63 -17.33 -1.80
CA GLY A 188 -1.69 -16.42 -2.93
C GLY A 188 -1.91 -17.09 -4.30
N TYR A 189 -1.59 -18.37 -4.44
CA TYR A 189 -1.78 -19.12 -5.69
C TYR A 189 -3.27 -19.22 -6.06
N ALA A 190 -4.15 -19.26 -5.04
CA ALA A 190 -5.60 -19.26 -5.23
C ALA A 190 -6.20 -17.85 -5.41
N GLY A 191 -5.40 -16.80 -5.29
CA GLY A 191 -5.86 -15.42 -5.26
C GLY A 191 -6.83 -15.13 -4.11
N TRP A 192 -7.85 -14.32 -4.37
CA TRP A 192 -8.90 -13.98 -3.42
C TRP A 192 -10.29 -13.98 -4.08
N PRO A 193 -10.87 -15.17 -4.31
CA PRO A 193 -12.10 -15.31 -5.11
C PRO A 193 -13.30 -14.52 -4.57
N GLY A 194 -13.42 -14.38 -3.24
CA GLY A 194 -14.51 -13.63 -2.60
C GLY A 194 -14.47 -12.12 -2.84
N GLU A 195 -13.34 -11.59 -3.31
CA GLU A 195 -13.15 -10.16 -3.59
C GLU A 195 -12.91 -9.88 -5.08
N ALA A 196 -12.82 -10.91 -5.92
CA ALA A 196 -12.73 -10.75 -7.36
C ALA A 196 -14.00 -10.10 -7.94
N PRO A 197 -13.93 -9.46 -9.14
CA PRO A 197 -12.74 -9.30 -9.98
C PRO A 197 -11.83 -8.15 -9.52
N PHE A 198 -10.57 -8.19 -9.99
CA PHE A 198 -9.55 -7.17 -9.79
C PHE A 198 -9.13 -6.52 -11.10
N ASP A 199 -8.98 -5.20 -11.09
CA ASP A 199 -8.50 -4.42 -12.25
C ASP A 199 -6.99 -4.63 -12.45
N ALA A 200 -6.26 -4.85 -11.37
CA ALA A 200 -4.86 -5.25 -11.44
C ALA A 200 -4.51 -6.34 -10.42
N ILE A 201 -3.51 -7.16 -10.77
CA ILE A 201 -2.89 -8.12 -9.88
C ILE A 201 -1.37 -7.96 -9.95
N VAL A 202 -0.73 -7.82 -8.80
CA VAL A 202 0.72 -7.72 -8.65
C VAL A 202 1.19 -8.91 -7.82
N VAL A 203 2.12 -9.71 -8.34
CA VAL A 203 2.64 -10.88 -7.63
C VAL A 203 4.12 -10.68 -7.31
N ALA A 204 4.47 -10.68 -6.02
CA ALA A 204 5.81 -10.44 -5.51
C ALA A 204 6.54 -11.73 -5.06
N ALA A 205 6.19 -12.87 -5.67
CA ALA A 205 6.87 -14.15 -5.53
C ALA A 205 6.80 -14.91 -6.86
N ALA A 206 7.82 -15.69 -7.20
CA ALA A 206 7.91 -16.37 -8.48
C ALA A 206 7.38 -17.80 -8.42
N PRO A 207 6.24 -18.12 -9.05
CA PRO A 207 5.89 -19.51 -9.37
C PRO A 207 6.58 -19.97 -10.66
N ASP A 208 6.55 -21.28 -10.89
CA ASP A 208 7.01 -21.93 -12.12
C ASP A 208 6.09 -21.65 -13.34
N HIS A 209 4.81 -21.44 -13.09
CA HIS A 209 3.81 -21.07 -14.08
C HIS A 209 2.80 -20.05 -13.54
N VAL A 210 2.08 -19.38 -14.44
CA VAL A 210 1.05 -18.41 -14.04
C VAL A 210 -0.14 -19.15 -13.43
N PRO A 211 -0.54 -18.87 -12.17
CA PRO A 211 -1.69 -19.54 -11.57
C PRO A 211 -2.99 -19.18 -12.33
N PRO A 212 -3.76 -20.17 -12.82
CA PRO A 212 -4.98 -19.90 -13.59
C PRO A 212 -6.00 -19.04 -12.84
N ALA A 213 -6.11 -19.25 -11.53
CA ALA A 213 -7.01 -18.51 -10.66
C ALA A 213 -6.78 -16.98 -10.70
N LEU A 214 -5.54 -16.53 -10.90
CA LEU A 214 -5.25 -15.09 -11.00
C LEU A 214 -5.75 -14.51 -12.33
N ILE A 215 -5.66 -15.26 -13.43
CA ILE A 215 -6.22 -14.84 -14.72
C ILE A 215 -7.76 -14.81 -14.68
N GLU A 216 -8.36 -15.82 -14.04
CA GLU A 216 -9.81 -15.89 -13.86
C GLU A 216 -10.34 -14.69 -13.05
N GLN A 217 -9.61 -14.28 -12.02
CA GLN A 217 -9.97 -13.18 -11.12
C GLN A 217 -9.65 -11.78 -11.68
N LEU A 218 -8.95 -11.65 -12.81
CA LEU A 218 -8.82 -10.37 -13.49
C LEU A 218 -10.16 -9.92 -14.08
N ALA A 219 -10.48 -8.62 -13.93
CA ALA A 219 -11.53 -7.96 -14.68
C ALA A 219 -11.20 -7.93 -16.19
N PRO A 220 -12.21 -7.85 -17.07
CA PRO A 220 -11.98 -7.45 -18.46
C PRO A 220 -11.22 -6.12 -18.53
N GLY A 221 -10.19 -6.03 -19.36
CA GLY A 221 -9.25 -4.89 -19.41
C GLY A 221 -8.15 -4.92 -18.34
N GLY A 222 -8.21 -5.85 -17.39
CA GLY A 222 -7.30 -5.90 -16.25
C GLY A 222 -5.91 -6.43 -16.59
N LYS A 223 -4.94 -6.09 -15.73
CA LYS A 223 -3.51 -6.41 -15.92
C LYS A 223 -2.94 -7.21 -14.76
N LEU A 224 -2.16 -8.26 -15.07
CA LEU A 224 -1.40 -9.04 -14.10
C LEU A 224 0.09 -8.91 -14.39
N VAL A 225 0.87 -8.53 -13.37
CA VAL A 225 2.33 -8.56 -13.40
C VAL A 225 2.85 -9.62 -12.43
N ILE A 226 3.68 -10.52 -12.93
CA ILE A 226 4.14 -11.69 -12.18
C ILE A 226 5.54 -12.13 -12.64
N PRO A 227 6.49 -12.37 -11.73
CA PRO A 227 7.74 -13.05 -12.07
C PRO A 227 7.46 -14.54 -12.29
N ILE A 228 8.00 -15.13 -13.36
CA ILE A 228 7.85 -16.55 -13.67
C ILE A 228 9.22 -17.19 -13.85
N GLY A 229 9.42 -18.35 -13.22
CA GLY A 229 10.61 -19.18 -13.37
C GLY A 229 11.21 -19.62 -12.04
N ASP A 230 12.23 -20.48 -12.13
CA ASP A 230 13.00 -20.97 -10.98
C ASP A 230 14.37 -20.27 -10.94
N ARG A 231 15.41 -20.88 -11.51
CA ARG A 231 16.79 -20.31 -11.53
C ARG A 231 16.93 -19.05 -12.38
N PHE A 232 16.15 -18.97 -13.45
CA PHE A 232 16.09 -17.81 -14.34
C PHE A 232 14.63 -17.35 -14.38
N GLN A 233 14.37 -16.14 -13.88
CA GLN A 233 13.02 -15.60 -13.82
C GLN A 233 12.88 -14.42 -14.77
N SER A 234 11.71 -14.31 -15.38
CA SER A 234 11.32 -13.13 -16.14
C SER A 234 10.06 -12.52 -15.55
N LEU A 235 10.04 -11.19 -15.45
CA LEU A 235 8.84 -10.44 -15.14
C LEU A 235 7.94 -10.46 -16.37
N VAL A 236 6.73 -10.98 -16.22
CA VAL A 236 5.74 -11.13 -17.28
C VAL A 236 4.57 -10.18 -17.02
N LEU A 237 4.15 -9.47 -18.05
CA LEU A 237 2.88 -8.73 -18.07
C LEU A 237 1.84 -9.57 -18.83
N ILE A 238 0.66 -9.69 -18.26
CA ILE A 238 -0.50 -10.35 -18.84
C ILE A 238 -1.66 -9.37 -18.86
N GLU A 239 -2.31 -9.20 -20.02
CA GLU A 239 -3.41 -8.27 -20.20
C GLU A 239 -4.65 -9.04 -20.65
N LYS A 240 -5.74 -8.95 -19.89
CA LYS A 240 -7.01 -9.60 -20.20
C LYS A 240 -7.85 -8.67 -21.06
N GLN A 241 -8.18 -9.11 -22.26
CA GLN A 241 -9.02 -8.35 -23.19
C GLN A 241 -10.49 -8.45 -22.80
N ASP A 242 -11.32 -7.56 -23.35
CA ASP A 242 -12.77 -7.53 -23.08
C ASP A 242 -13.49 -8.82 -23.48
N ASP A 243 -12.97 -9.54 -24.48
CA ASP A 243 -13.49 -10.83 -24.94
C ASP A 243 -13.01 -12.03 -24.08
N GLY A 244 -12.23 -11.77 -23.02
CA GLY A 244 -11.68 -12.76 -22.11
C GLY A 244 -10.38 -13.41 -22.58
N SER A 245 -9.90 -13.13 -23.80
CA SER A 245 -8.59 -13.57 -24.27
C SER A 245 -7.47 -12.87 -23.49
N VAL A 246 -6.27 -13.47 -23.47
CA VAL A 246 -5.11 -12.91 -22.77
C VAL A 246 -3.92 -12.77 -23.69
N THR A 247 -3.23 -11.64 -23.59
CA THR A 247 -1.91 -11.44 -24.19
C THR A 247 -0.85 -11.56 -23.10
N ARG A 248 0.37 -11.95 -23.48
CA ARG A 248 1.50 -12.11 -22.55
C ARG A 248 2.77 -11.51 -23.15
N ARG A 249 3.56 -10.83 -22.33
CA ARG A 249 4.84 -10.23 -22.74
C ARG A 249 5.89 -10.32 -21.64
N ASN A 250 7.08 -10.80 -21.99
CA ASN A 250 8.25 -10.74 -21.11
C ASN A 250 8.77 -9.29 -21.06
N VAL A 251 9.02 -8.79 -19.85
CA VAL A 251 9.41 -7.40 -19.62
C VAL A 251 10.89 -7.29 -19.29
N ALA A 252 11.36 -8.06 -18.29
CA ALA A 252 12.73 -7.96 -17.81
C ALA A 252 13.17 -9.26 -17.11
N PRO A 253 14.48 -9.55 -17.03
CA PRO A 253 15.00 -10.53 -16.08
C PRO A 253 14.87 -10.00 -14.65
N VAL A 254 14.47 -10.85 -13.72
CA VAL A 254 14.28 -10.51 -12.31
C VAL A 254 14.72 -11.67 -11.40
N MET A 255 14.73 -11.43 -10.09
CA MET A 255 14.96 -12.45 -9.09
C MET A 255 14.09 -12.17 -7.86
N PHE A 256 13.08 -13.00 -7.66
CA PHE A 256 12.15 -12.99 -6.55
C PHE A 256 12.30 -14.28 -5.75
N VAL A 257 11.83 -14.22 -4.51
CA VAL A 257 11.61 -15.41 -3.68
C VAL A 257 10.60 -16.33 -4.37
N PRO A 258 10.72 -17.66 -4.21
CA PRO A 258 9.78 -18.60 -4.80
C PRO A 258 8.38 -18.42 -4.19
N MET A 259 7.35 -18.60 -5.00
CA MET A 259 5.98 -18.73 -4.53
C MET A 259 5.81 -20.11 -3.90
N THR A 260 5.40 -20.17 -2.64
CA THR A 260 5.23 -21.43 -1.90
C THR A 260 3.76 -21.85 -1.83
N GLY A 261 3.47 -23.04 -1.29
CA GLY A 261 2.10 -23.53 -1.13
C GLY A 261 1.66 -24.39 -2.31
N LYS A 262 0.49 -24.11 -2.91
CA LYS A 262 0.04 -24.87 -4.09
C LYS A 262 0.96 -24.72 -5.31
N ALA A 263 1.74 -23.65 -5.38
CA ALA A 263 2.73 -23.45 -6.44
C ALA A 263 3.85 -24.51 -6.44
N GLU A 264 4.11 -25.16 -5.29
CA GLU A 264 5.17 -26.17 -5.15
C GLU A 264 4.69 -27.61 -5.44
N LYS A 265 3.40 -27.80 -5.76
CA LYS A 265 2.76 -29.12 -5.94
C LYS A 265 2.45 -29.41 -7.39
#